data_AF-A0A7K0J5X9-F1
#
_entry.id   AF-A0A7K0J5X9-F1
#
_cell.length_a   1.000
_cell.length_b   1.000
_cell.length_c   1.000
_cell.angle_alpha   90.00
_cell.angle_beta   90.00
_cell.angle_gamma   90.00
#
_symmetry.space_group_name_H-M   'P 1'
#
loop_
_entity.id
_entity.type
_entity.pdbx_description
1 polymer ?
#
loop_
_entity_poly.entity_id
_entity_poly.type
_entity_poly.pdbx_seq_one_letter_code
_entity_poly.pdbx_strand_id
1 'polypeptide(L)'
;MIGGMTDTHNPRGAAAAEVRAAVAKAGVSYQDLAQWVGISPTVLARKLNGSSPLGVEELISIARVLDIRPSDLIHAATIAAAA
;
A
#
# COMPACT_ATOMS: atom_id res chain seq x y z
N MET A 1 13.95 -18.66 -9.60
CA MET A 1 13.56 -17.27 -9.91
C MET A 1 12.19 -16.99 -9.33
N ILE A 2 12.10 -16.36 -8.15
CA ILE A 2 10.85 -15.74 -7.66
C ILE A 2 11.22 -14.34 -7.18
N GLY A 3 11.34 -13.40 -8.11
CA GLY A 3 11.60 -11.98 -7.84
C GLY A 3 10.34 -11.24 -7.39
N GLY A 4 9.61 -11.77 -6.40
CA GLY A 4 8.32 -11.23 -5.96
C GLY A 4 8.31 -10.62 -4.55
N MET A 5 9.40 -10.77 -3.79
CA MET A 5 9.48 -10.24 -2.43
C MET A 5 10.11 -8.84 -2.45
N THR A 6 9.24 -7.83 -2.47
CA THR A 6 9.52 -6.44 -2.01
C THR A 6 10.70 -5.72 -2.64
N ASP A 7 10.68 -5.57 -3.97
CA ASP A 7 11.59 -4.62 -4.61
C ASP A 7 11.09 -3.18 -4.39
N THR A 8 11.65 -2.50 -3.38
CA THR A 8 11.33 -1.11 -3.05
C THR A 8 11.93 -0.09 -4.01
N HIS A 9 12.86 -0.51 -4.90
CA HIS A 9 13.53 0.37 -5.86
C HIS A 9 12.65 0.75 -7.07
N ASN A 10 11.41 0.24 -7.12
CA ASN A 10 10.40 0.69 -8.07
C ASN A 10 9.21 1.34 -7.36
N PRO A 11 8.53 2.31 -8.00
CA PRO A 11 7.44 3.06 -7.37
C PRO A 11 6.29 2.21 -6.82
N ARG A 12 6.01 1.05 -7.44
CA ARG A 12 4.93 0.16 -7.01
C ARG A 12 5.29 -0.54 -5.70
N GLY A 13 6.50 -1.07 -5.62
CA GLY A 13 7.00 -1.73 -4.42
C GLY A 13 7.18 -0.76 -3.26
N ALA A 14 7.65 0.46 -3.53
CA ALA A 14 7.73 1.53 -2.54
C ALA A 14 6.36 1.91 -1.96
N ALA A 15 5.37 2.18 -2.82
CA ALA A 15 4.01 2.48 -2.37
C ALA A 15 3.38 1.31 -1.59
N ALA A 16 3.58 0.08 -2.07
CA ALA A 16 3.09 -1.11 -1.39
C ALA A 16 3.76 -1.34 -0.02
N ALA A 17 5.06 -1.09 0.09
CA ALA A 17 5.79 -1.14 1.36
C ALA A 17 5.25 -0.11 2.35
N GLU A 18 5.02 1.13 1.90
CA GLU A 18 4.53 2.18 2.77
C GLU A 18 3.10 1.93 3.26
N VAL A 19 2.21 1.47 2.38
CA VAL A 19 0.87 1.07 2.80
C VAL A 19 0.92 -0.07 3.82
N ARG A 20 1.77 -1.09 3.63
CA ARG A 20 1.91 -2.17 4.61
C ARG A 20 2.41 -1.66 5.96
N ALA A 21 3.37 -0.72 5.95
CA ALA A 21 3.87 -0.10 7.17
C ALA A 21 2.78 0.71 7.88
N ALA A 22 1.98 1.48 7.15
CA ALA A 22 0.85 2.23 7.70
C ALA A 22 -0.22 1.31 8.31
N VAL A 23 -0.58 0.23 7.62
CA VAL A 23 -1.54 -0.76 8.14
C VAL A 23 -1.03 -1.43 9.42
N ALA A 24 0.26 -1.81 9.45
CA ALA A 24 0.88 -2.38 10.63
C ALA A 24 0.86 -1.42 11.83
N LYS A 25 1.13 -0.12 11.60
CA LYS A 25 1.06 0.92 12.64
C LYS A 25 -0.36 1.13 13.16
N ALA A 26 -1.36 1.03 12.29
CA ALA A 26 -2.77 1.16 12.67
C ALA A 26 -3.34 -0.08 13.39
N GLY A 27 -2.63 -1.22 13.36
CA GLY A 27 -3.10 -2.46 14.00
C GLY A 27 -4.32 -3.09 13.31
N VAL A 28 -4.53 -2.80 12.02
CA VAL A 28 -5.68 -3.26 11.23
C VAL A 28 -5.30 -4.50 10.42
N SER A 29 -6.21 -5.47 10.29
CA SER A 29 -5.97 -6.63 9.45
C SER A 29 -6.15 -6.29 7.96
N TYR A 30 -5.47 -7.00 7.06
CA TYR A 30 -5.69 -6.81 5.62
C TYR A 30 -7.11 -7.21 5.17
N GLN A 31 -7.78 -8.09 5.91
CA GLN A 31 -9.18 -8.44 5.62
C GLN A 31 -10.11 -7.27 5.93
N ASP A 32 -9.94 -6.63 7.10
CA ASP A 32 -10.72 -5.46 7.49
C ASP A 32 -10.45 -4.29 6.56
N LEU A 33 -9.17 -4.04 6.24
CA LEU A 33 -8.80 -3.00 5.27
C LEU A 33 -9.47 -3.22 3.91
N ALA A 34 -9.43 -4.46 3.39
CA ALA A 34 -10.07 -4.81 2.12
C ALA A 34 -11.57 -4.51 2.16
N GLN A 35 -12.24 -4.90 3.25
CA GLN A 35 -13.67 -4.65 3.46
C GLN A 35 -13.99 -3.16 3.53
N TRP A 36 -13.23 -2.38 4.30
CA TRP A 36 -13.46 -0.94 4.50
C TRP A 36 -13.18 -0.11 3.24
N VAL A 37 -12.18 -0.52 2.44
CA VAL A 37 -11.84 0.13 1.17
C VAL A 37 -12.75 -0.33 0.02
N GLY A 38 -13.46 -1.44 0.19
CA GLY A 38 -14.36 -1.99 -0.84
C GLY A 38 -13.62 -2.72 -1.97
N ILE A 39 -12.46 -3.31 -1.68
CA ILE A 39 -11.67 -4.11 -2.64
C ILE A 39 -11.57 -5.56 -2.18
N SER A 40 -11.50 -6.51 -3.10
CA SER A 40 -11.36 -7.92 -2.70
C SER A 40 -10.00 -8.17 -2.04
N PRO A 41 -9.93 -9.09 -1.05
CA PRO A 41 -8.65 -9.42 -0.39
C PRO A 41 -7.56 -9.87 -1.36
N THR A 42 -7.93 -10.59 -2.43
CA THR A 42 -7.01 -11.02 -3.48
C THR A 42 -6.44 -9.84 -4.27
N VAL A 43 -7.27 -8.84 -4.59
CA VAL A 43 -6.83 -7.63 -5.28
C VAL A 43 -5.94 -6.79 -4.36
N LEU A 44 -6.33 -6.63 -3.09
CA LEU A 44 -5.50 -5.95 -2.10
C LEU A 44 -4.13 -6.63 -1.96
N ALA A 45 -4.08 -7.96 -1.83
CA ALA A 45 -2.83 -8.70 -1.71
C ALA A 45 -1.90 -8.48 -2.91
N ARG A 46 -2.44 -8.49 -4.14
CA ARG A 46 -1.67 -8.17 -5.36
C ARG A 46 -1.15 -6.74 -5.41
N LYS A 47 -1.84 -5.79 -4.78
CA LYS A 47 -1.40 -4.40 -4.67
C LYS A 47 -0.31 -4.26 -3.61
N LEU A 48 -0.54 -4.85 -2.44
CA LEU A 48 0.40 -4.81 -1.31
C LEU A 48 1.67 -5.63 -1.52
N ASN A 49 1.70 -6.55 -2.47
CA ASN A 49 2.93 -7.23 -2.89
C ASN A 49 3.62 -6.58 -4.11
N GLY A 50 3.08 -5.47 -4.63
CA GLY A 50 3.65 -4.74 -5.77
C GLY A 50 3.37 -5.35 -7.15
N SER A 51 2.65 -6.47 -7.24
CA SER A 51 2.30 -7.10 -8.53
C SER A 51 1.34 -6.24 -9.37
N SER A 52 0.64 -5.30 -8.75
CA SER A 52 -0.29 -4.39 -9.41
C SER A 52 -0.20 -3.01 -8.77
N PRO A 53 -0.28 -1.91 -9.54
CA PRO A 53 -0.17 -0.57 -8.98
C PRO A 53 -1.36 -0.26 -8.06
N LEU A 54 -1.09 0.53 -7.02
CA LEU A 54 -2.09 1.24 -6.24
C LEU A 54 -2.51 2.50 -7.03
N GLY A 55 -3.80 2.61 -7.31
CA GLY A 55 -4.40 3.80 -7.91
C GLY A 55 -4.52 4.94 -6.89
N VAL A 56 -4.69 6.16 -7.39
CA VAL A 56 -4.86 7.35 -6.54
C VAL A 56 -6.10 7.23 -5.65
N GLU A 57 -7.23 6.76 -6.21
CA GLU A 57 -8.47 6.56 -5.46
C GLU A 57 -8.30 5.54 -4.32
N GLU A 58 -7.57 4.45 -4.58
CA GLU A 58 -7.30 3.41 -3.59
C GLU A 58 -6.39 3.93 -2.48
N LEU A 59 -5.33 4.67 -2.82
CA LEU A 59 -4.46 5.31 -1.85
C LEU A 59 -5.22 6.29 -0.96
N ILE A 60 -6.10 7.11 -1.52
CA ILE A 60 -6.93 8.03 -0.75
C ILE A 60 -7.88 7.27 0.19
N SER A 61 -8.54 6.22 -0.31
CA SER A 61 -9.46 5.41 0.49
C SER A 61 -8.74 4.68 1.63
N ILE A 62 -7.58 4.07 1.36
CA ILE A 62 -6.73 3.43 2.38
C ILE A 62 -6.29 4.47 3.42
N ALA A 63 -5.80 5.63 2.98
CA ALA A 63 -5.34 6.68 3.88
C ALA A 63 -6.46 7.18 4.81
N ARG A 64 -7.68 7.37 4.28
CA ARG A 64 -8.85 7.75 5.08
C ARG A 64 -9.21 6.71 6.13
N VAL A 65 -9.20 5.43 5.76
CA VAL A 65 -9.50 4.31 6.66
C VAL A 65 -8.46 4.19 7.78
N LEU A 66 -7.20 4.51 7.48
CA LEU A 66 -6.10 4.49 8.44
C LEU A 66 -5.91 5.80 9.21
N ASP A 67 -6.80 6.78 9.01
CA ASP A 67 -6.72 8.13 9.61
C ASP A 67 -5.36 8.84 9.37
N ILE A 68 -4.82 8.72 8.16
CA ILE A 68 -3.58 9.38 7.74
C ILE A 68 -3.84 10.27 6.52
N ARG A 69 -3.01 11.31 6.34
CA ARG A 69 -3.12 12.17 5.16
C ARG A 69 -2.57 11.41 3.94
N PRO A 70 -3.29 11.36 2.80
CA PRO A 70 -2.79 10.70 1.59
C PRO A 70 -1.42 11.22 1.12
N SER A 71 -1.15 12.51 1.34
CA SER A 71 0.15 13.14 1.03
C SER A 71 1.32 12.49 1.76
N ASP A 72 1.11 12.01 2.98
CA ASP A 72 2.18 11.42 3.80
C ASP A 72 2.60 10.05 3.23
N LEU A 73 1.64 9.24 2.77
CA LEU A 73 1.94 7.98 2.06
C LEU A 73 2.69 8.23 0.75
N ILE A 74 2.24 9.20 -0.05
CA ILE A 74 2.87 9.53 -1.33
C ILE A 74 4.30 10.02 -1.10
N HIS A 75 4.50 10.93 -0.14
CA HIS A 75 5.81 11.47 0.18
C HIS A 75 6.80 10.38 0.60
N ALA A 76 6.41 9.52 1.54
CA ALA A 76 7.25 8.40 1.98
C ALA A 76 7.56 7.42 0.83
N ALA A 77 6.57 7.09 -0.01
CA ALA A 77 6.78 6.25 -1.19
C ALA A 77 7.74 6.89 -2.21
N THR A 78 7.66 8.21 -2.44
CA THR A 78 8.59 8.90 -3.35
C THR A 78 10.02 8.89 -2.86
N ILE A 79 10.24 9.04 -1.55
CA ILE A 79 11.57 8.95 -0.94
C ILE A 79 12.10 7.51 -1.06
N ALA A 80 11.27 6.52 -0.71
CA ALA A 80 11.67 5.11 -0.75
C ALA A 80 11.98 4.61 -2.17
N ALA A 81 11.27 5.11 -3.18
CA ALA A 81 11.53 4.75 -4.59
C ALA A 81 12.79 5.41 -5.17
N ALA A 82 13.29 6.48 -4.54
CA ALA A 82 14.47 7.22 -4.98
C ALA A 82 15.76 6.78 -4.26
N ALA A 83 15.65 5.93 -3.24
CA ALA A 83 16.74 5.35 -2.47
C ALA A 83 17.20 4.01 -3.05
#